data_AF-A0A7Y2NN25-F1
#
_entry.id   AF-A0A7Y2NN25-F1
#
_cell.length_a   1.000
_cell.length_b   1.000
_cell.length_c   1.000
_cell.angle_alpha   90.00
_cell.angle_beta   90.00
_cell.angle_gamma   90.00
#
_symmetry.space_group_name_H-M   'P 1'
#
loop_
_entity.id
_entity.type
_entity.pdbx_description
1 polymer ?
#
loop_
_entity_poly.entity_id
_entity_poly.type
_entity_poly.pdbx_seq_one_letter_code
_entity_poly.pdbx_strand_id
1 'polypeptide(L)'
;YIRKGIEEEDDVIIVCNMTPVPMMDYRIGLPKSGRLKEIFNSDLKKYNGTGQYKNTIRKAEKVEWQFRKHSVEITIPPFGMVAFKYSK
;
A
#
# COMPACT_ATOMS: atom_id res chain seq x y z
N TYR A 1 2.39 -6.29 -5.39
CA TYR A 1 2.09 -7.73 -5.34
C TYR A 1 1.57 -8.11 -3.96
N ILE A 2 1.03 -9.32 -3.78
CA ILE A 2 0.48 -9.78 -2.49
C ILE A 2 1.29 -10.99 -2.02
N ARG A 3 1.75 -10.95 -0.77
CA ARG A 3 2.28 -12.13 -0.06
C ARG A 3 1.16 -12.73 0.78
N LYS A 4 0.97 -14.03 0.65
CA LYS A 4 -0.08 -14.77 1.35
C LYS A 4 0.42 -15.33 2.67
N GLY A 5 -0.35 -15.08 3.74
CA GLY A 5 -0.17 -15.75 5.03
C GLY A 5 -0.79 -17.14 5.04
N ILE A 6 -0.75 -17.81 6.20
CA ILE A 6 -1.58 -19.00 6.43
C ILE A 6 -3.05 -18.56 6.54
N GLU A 7 -3.28 -17.53 7.37
CA GLU A 7 -4.57 -16.87 7.51
C GLU A 7 -4.67 -15.66 6.57
N GLU A 8 -5.86 -15.38 6.03
CA GLU A 8 -6.05 -14.21 5.15
C GLU A 8 -5.77 -12.87 5.83
N GLU A 9 -5.88 -12.80 7.15
CA GLU A 9 -5.54 -11.60 7.95
C GLU A 9 -4.04 -11.29 7.92
N ASP A 10 -3.21 -12.28 7.61
CA ASP A 10 -1.76 -12.14 7.54
C ASP A 10 -1.24 -11.76 6.16
N ASP A 11 -2.13 -11.66 5.16
CA ASP A 11 -1.78 -11.19 3.83
C ASP A 11 -1.14 -9.79 3.87
N VAL A 12 -0.04 -9.64 3.14
CA VAL A 12 0.68 -8.37 3.01
C VAL A 12 0.63 -7.88 1.57
N ILE A 13 0.17 -6.66 1.38
CA ILE A 13 0.17 -5.97 0.09
C ILE A 13 1.43 -5.12 0.01
N ILE A 14 2.25 -5.37 -1.00
CA ILE A 14 3.54 -4.71 -1.19
C ILE A 14 3.51 -3.93 -2.49
N VAL A 15 3.92 -2.66 -2.43
CA VAL A 15 4.01 -1.78 -3.59
C VAL A 15 5.36 -1.06 -3.58
N CYS A 16 6.02 -1.06 -4.74
CA CYS A 16 7.34 -0.46 -4.91
C CYS A 16 7.27 0.58 -6.03
N ASN A 17 7.95 1.71 -5.80
CA ASN A 17 8.24 2.70 -6.82
C ASN A 17 9.74 2.66 -7.10
N MET A 18 10.12 2.31 -8.33
CA MET A 18 11.52 2.22 -8.76
C MET A 18 11.97 3.44 -9.58
N THR A 19 11.33 4.59 -9.35
CA THR A 19 11.59 5.85 -10.06
C THR A 19 11.79 6.99 -9.05
N PRO A 20 12.47 8.09 -9.42
CA PRO A 20 12.73 9.21 -8.51
C PRO A 20 11.49 10.09 -8.24
N VAL A 21 10.38 9.87 -8.94
CA VAL A 21 9.17 10.69 -8.82
C VAL A 21 8.20 10.02 -7.85
N PRO A 22 7.73 10.68 -6.77
CA PRO A 22 6.72 10.12 -5.88
C PRO A 22 5.42 9.88 -6.64
N MET A 23 4.71 8.81 -6.28
CA MET A 23 3.40 8.51 -6.86
C MET A 23 2.32 8.88 -5.84
N MET A 24 1.64 10.00 -6.10
CA MET A 24 0.48 10.45 -5.32
C MET A 24 -0.78 9.81 -5.87
N ASP A 25 -1.72 9.47 -4.98
CA ASP A 25 -3.03 8.88 -5.32
C ASP A 25 -2.95 7.70 -6.30
N TYR A 26 -1.91 6.89 -6.13
CA TYR A 26 -1.65 5.74 -6.99
C TYR A 26 -2.62 4.61 -6.67
N ARG A 27 -3.42 4.21 -7.65
CA ARG A 27 -4.46 3.19 -7.46
C ARG A 27 -3.91 1.78 -7.60
N ILE A 28 -4.22 0.92 -6.62
CA ILE A 28 -3.90 -0.51 -6.63
C ILE A 28 -5.15 -1.37 -6.46
N GLY A 29 -5.19 -2.51 -7.14
CA GLY A 29 -6.29 -3.48 -7.02
C GLY A 29 -6.17 -4.33 -5.75
N LEU A 30 -7.30 -4.61 -5.12
CA LEU A 30 -7.39 -5.33 -3.85
C LEU A 30 -8.32 -6.55 -3.96
N PRO A 31 -7.97 -7.69 -3.35
CA PRO A 31 -8.78 -8.91 -3.42
C PRO A 31 -10.14 -8.78 -2.72
N LYS A 32 -10.26 -7.92 -1.70
CA LYS A 32 -11.48 -7.74 -0.91
C LYS A 32 -11.64 -6.29 -0.45
N SER A 33 -12.85 -5.97 0.01
CA SER A 33 -13.11 -4.72 0.73
C SER A 33 -12.41 -4.72 2.09
N GLY A 34 -12.15 -3.54 2.65
CA GLY A 34 -11.60 -3.41 3.99
C GLY A 34 -10.88 -2.09 4.21
N ARG A 35 -10.19 -1.98 5.34
CA ARG A 35 -9.28 -0.87 5.64
C ARG A 35 -7.85 -1.37 5.59
N LEU A 36 -6.96 -0.64 4.97
CA LEU A 36 -5.54 -0.94 4.90
C LEU A 36 -4.77 -0.03 5.83
N LYS A 37 -3.90 -0.65 6.63
CA LYS A 37 -2.96 0.03 7.50
C LYS A 37 -1.55 -0.15 6.94
N GLU A 38 -0.83 0.94 6.75
CA GLU A 38 0.60 0.91 6.44
C GLU A 38 1.35 0.29 7.62
N ILE A 39 2.06 -0.81 7.37
CA ILE A 39 2.86 -1.52 8.38
C ILE A 39 4.36 -1.34 8.16
N PHE A 40 4.77 -0.95 6.96
CA PHE A 40 6.15 -0.66 6.62
C PHE A 40 6.22 0.40 5.52
N ASN A 41 7.24 1.25 5.62
CA ASN A 41 7.54 2.29 4.66
C ASN A 41 9.05 2.57 4.70
N SER A 42 9.73 2.35 3.57
CA SER A 42 11.18 2.55 3.48
C SER A 42 11.60 4.02 3.53
N ASP A 43 10.68 4.96 3.28
CA ASP A 43 10.95 6.40 3.33
C ASP A 43 10.91 6.97 4.77
N LEU A 44 10.62 6.17 5.79
CA LEU A 44 10.64 6.66 7.17
C LEU A 44 12.04 7.19 7.56
N LYS A 45 12.08 8.31 8.31
CA LYS A 45 13.33 8.94 8.77
C LYS A 45 14.29 7.98 9.51
N LYS A 46 13.75 6.99 10.23
CA LYS A 46 14.54 5.96 10.93
C LYS A 46 15.36 5.07 9.99
N TYR A 47 15.02 5.05 8.71
CA TYR A 47 15.74 4.36 7.64
C TYR A 47 16.48 5.34 6.71
N ASN A 48 16.70 6.58 7.16
CA ASN A 48 17.29 7.67 6.38
C ASN A 48 16.48 8.08 5.13
N GLY A 49 15.18 7.77 5.09
CA GLY A 49 14.26 8.35 4.11
C GLY A 49 13.81 9.76 4.47
N THR A 50 13.02 10.37 3.58
CA THR A 50 12.55 11.77 3.74
C THR A 50 11.51 11.91 4.87
N GLY A 51 10.71 10.86 5.09
CA GLY A 51 9.61 10.81 6.04
C GLY A 51 8.42 11.67 5.63
N GLN A 52 8.37 12.11 4.38
CA GLN A 52 7.33 13.01 3.86
C GLN A 52 6.12 12.23 3.33
N TYR A 53 6.32 11.00 2.84
CA TYR A 53 5.28 10.20 2.20
C TYR A 53 4.76 9.16 3.17
N LYS A 54 3.51 9.31 3.61
CA LYS A 54 2.87 8.39 4.55
C LYS A 54 1.43 8.14 4.16
N ASN A 55 0.95 6.94 4.43
CA ASN A 55 -0.47 6.62 4.32
C ASN A 55 -1.08 6.55 5.71
N THR A 56 -2.16 7.30 5.92
CA THR A 56 -3.10 7.00 7.00
C THR A 56 -3.85 5.70 6.67
N ILE A 57 -4.73 5.26 7.57
CA ILE A 57 -5.62 4.13 7.26
C ILE A 57 -6.41 4.49 5.98
N ARG A 58 -6.30 3.64 4.95
CA ARG A 58 -7.00 3.82 3.67
C ARG A 58 -8.16 2.85 3.58
N LYS A 59 -9.32 3.31 3.10
CA LYS A 59 -10.50 2.46 2.90
C LYS A 59 -10.54 1.98 1.45
N ALA A 60 -10.74 0.69 1.25
CA ALA A 60 -10.96 0.13 -0.07
C ALA A 60 -12.30 0.60 -0.65
N GLU A 61 -12.28 0.97 -1.92
CA GLU A 61 -13.42 1.45 -2.69
C GLU A 61 -13.89 0.36 -3.65
N LYS A 62 -15.19 0.37 -4.00
CA LYS A 62 -15.77 -0.54 -5.00
C LYS A 62 -15.53 -0.01 -6.42
N VAL A 63 -14.26 0.15 -6.76
CA VAL A 63 -13.79 0.61 -8.07
C VAL A 63 -12.90 -0.48 -8.64
N GLU A 64 -13.24 -0.96 -9.83
CA GLU A 64 -12.49 -2.03 -10.49
C GLU A 64 -11.10 -1.54 -10.92
N TRP A 65 -10.07 -2.31 -10.58
CA TRP A 65 -8.69 -2.00 -10.94
C TRP A 65 -7.82 -3.25 -10.91
N GLN A 66 -6.85 -3.37 -11.82
CA GLN A 66 -5.93 -4.52 -11.90
C GLN A 66 -6.65 -5.89 -11.81
N PHE A 67 -7.78 -6.03 -12.52
CA PHE A 67 -8.62 -7.24 -12.52
C PHE A 67 -9.19 -7.63 -11.14
N ARG A 68 -9.43 -6.64 -10.27
CA ARG A 68 -10.04 -6.81 -8.95
C ARG A 68 -11.24 -5.89 -8.80
N LYS A 69 -12.23 -6.32 -8.01
CA LYS A 69 -13.50 -5.59 -7.76
C LYS A 69 -13.34 -4.39 -6.82
N HIS A 70 -12.26 -4.36 -6.05
CA HIS A 70 -11.97 -3.29 -5.10
C HIS A 70 -10.61 -2.70 -5.39
N SER A 71 -10.41 -1.45 -5.04
CA SER A 71 -9.12 -0.77 -5.16
C SER A 71 -8.96 0.31 -4.09
N VAL A 72 -7.77 0.86 -3.99
CA VAL A 72 -7.48 1.96 -3.07
C VAL A 72 -6.41 2.86 -3.69
N GLU A 73 -6.48 4.14 -3.38
CA GLU A 73 -5.41 5.09 -3.67
C GLU A 73 -4.44 5.18 -2.50
N ILE A 74 -3.15 5.09 -2.82
CA ILE A 74 -2.04 5.17 -1.86
C ILE A 74 -0.99 6.15 -2.36
N THR A 75 -0.19 6.65 -1.43
CA THR A 75 1.03 7.39 -1.73
C THR A 75 2.23 6.44 -1.68
N ILE A 76 3.07 6.46 -2.71
CA ILE A 76 4.31 5.68 -2.76
C ILE A 76 5.51 6.64 -2.86
N PRO A 77 6.46 6.59 -1.91
CA PRO A 77 7.65 7.45 -1.94
C PRO A 77 8.51 7.23 -3.20
N PRO A 78 9.41 8.17 -3.55
CA PRO A 78 10.39 7.97 -4.62
C PRO A 78 11.41 6.89 -4.22
N PHE A 79 11.78 6.02 -5.17
CA PHE A 79 12.64 4.85 -4.90
C PHE A 79 12.26 4.04 -3.64
N GLY A 80 10.95 4.01 -3.33
CA GLY A 80 10.44 3.54 -2.05
C GLY A 80 9.60 2.29 -2.16
N MET A 81 9.43 1.62 -1.02
CA MET A 81 8.53 0.48 -0.85
C MET A 81 7.63 0.71 0.36
N VAL A 82 6.33 0.48 0.16
CA VAL A 82 5.32 0.48 1.22
C VAL A 82 4.67 -0.89 1.32
N ALA A 83 4.35 -1.30 2.55
CA ALA A 83 3.62 -2.52 2.82
C ALA A 83 2.38 -2.26 3.67
N PHE A 84 1.29 -2.95 3.36
CA PHE A 84 0.02 -2.82 4.04
C PHE A 84 -0.50 -4.16 4.52
N LYS A 85 -1.22 -4.15 5.64
CA LYS A 85 -2.11 -5.22 6.09
C LYS A 85 -3.54 -4.71 6.16
N TYR A 86 -4.51 -5.62 6.05
CA TYR A 86 -5.88 -5.30 6.40
C TYR A 86 -5.95 -5.03 7.91
N SER A 87 -6.56 -3.90 8.28
CA SER A 87 -6.90 -3.61 9.67
C SER A 87 -8.11 -4.45 10.06
N LYS A 88 -8.10 -4.91 11.32
CA LYS A 88 -9.33 -5.34 12.01
C LYS A 88 -10.34 -4.18 12.05
#